data_AF-A0A397BM10-F1
#
_entry.id   AF-A0A397BM10-F1
#
_cell.length_a   1.000
_cell.length_b   1.000
_cell.length_c   1.000
_cell.angle_alpha   90.00
_cell.angle_beta   90.00
_cell.angle_gamma   90.00
#
_symmetry.space_group_name_H-M   'P 1'
#
loop_
_entity.id
_entity.type
_entity.pdbx_description
1 polymer ?
#
loop_
_entity_poly.entity_id
_entity_poly.type
_entity_poly.pdbx_seq_one_letter_code
_entity_poly.pdbx_strand_id
1 'polypeptide(L)'
;TFQGMGTTCARELELMSKRVKSSEASPTANAVKLLHDKLDGVLSVDDMMLALEALENATRATVFISMNAALRETWILRQVNKLRNE
;
A
#
# COMPACT_ATOMS: atom_id res chain seq x y z
N THR A 1 25.52 41.95 -25.45
CA THR A 1 24.59 40.91 -25.94
C THR A 1 24.68 39.71 -25.02
N PHE A 2 23.68 39.54 -24.15
CA PHE A 2 23.63 38.48 -23.13
C PHE A 2 22.88 37.27 -23.70
N GLN A 3 23.61 36.26 -24.17
CA GLN A 3 23.06 34.98 -24.58
C GLN A 3 23.70 33.89 -23.73
N GLY A 4 22.87 33.05 -23.11
CA GLY A 4 23.31 31.77 -22.55
C GLY A 4 23.12 31.59 -21.05
N MET A 5 21.94 31.91 -20.51
CA MET A 5 21.61 31.53 -19.12
C MET A 5 20.17 31.00 -18.96
N GLY A 6 19.56 30.52 -20.04
CA GLY A 6 18.16 30.04 -20.06
C GLY A 6 18.00 28.52 -20.22
N THR A 7 19.03 27.79 -20.68
CA THR A 7 18.89 26.36 -21.04
C THR A 7 19.40 25.40 -19.98
N THR A 8 20.30 25.84 -19.09
CA THR A 8 20.85 25.00 -18.02
C THR A 8 19.85 24.77 -16.89
N CYS A 9 19.14 25.82 -16.46
CA CYS A 9 18.17 25.74 -15.37
C CYS A 9 16.97 24.84 -15.71
N ALA A 10 16.49 24.88 -16.95
CA ALA A 10 15.42 23.99 -17.43
C ALA A 10 15.84 22.52 -17.40
N ARG A 11 17.10 22.22 -17.74
CA ARG A 11 17.64 20.85 -17.76
C ARG A 11 17.86 20.29 -16.35
N GLU A 12 18.28 21.13 -15.41
CA GLU A 12 18.39 20.75 -13.99
C GLU A 12 17.01 20.49 -13.36
N LEU A 13 16.01 21.29 -13.70
CA LEU A 13 14.63 21.12 -13.21
C LEU A 13 13.98 19.84 -13.77
N GLU A 14 14.22 19.52 -15.04
CA GLU A 14 13.78 18.26 -15.68
C GLU A 14 14.48 17.02 -15.06
N LEU A 15 15.75 17.15 -14.67
CA LEU A 15 16.49 16.09 -13.96
C LEU A 15 16.02 15.90 -12.50
N MET A 16 15.61 16.98 -11.82
CA MET A 16 14.98 16.90 -10.50
C MET A 16 13.56 16.31 -10.57
N SER A 17 12.78 16.66 -11.60
CA SER A 17 11.47 16.09 -11.88
C SER A 17 11.53 14.56 -12.06
N LYS A 18 12.56 14.05 -12.75
CA LYS A 18 12.82 12.59 -12.89
C LYS A 18 13.21 11.87 -11.59
N ARG A 19 13.56 12.59 -10.52
CA ARG A 19 13.87 12.02 -9.20
C ARG A 19 12.70 12.03 -8.23
N VAL A 20 11.58 12.65 -8.56
CA VAL A 20 10.30 12.38 -7.90
C VAL A 20 9.77 11.06 -8.46
N LYS A 21 10.53 9.99 -8.27
CA LYS A 21 9.99 8.64 -8.38
C LYS A 21 8.84 8.61 -7.38
N SER A 22 7.64 8.32 -7.87
CA SER A 22 6.50 7.97 -7.03
C SER A 22 7.05 7.14 -5.87
N SER A 23 6.93 7.64 -4.64
CA SER A 23 7.20 6.81 -3.47
C SER A 23 6.34 5.56 -3.67
N GLU A 24 6.96 4.44 -4.06
CA GLU A 24 6.22 3.19 -4.25
C GLU A 24 5.49 2.97 -2.94
N ALA A 25 4.17 2.98 -2.99
CA ALA A 25 3.35 2.90 -1.79
C ALA A 25 3.78 1.65 -1.02
N SER A 26 3.93 1.78 0.30
CA SER A 26 4.44 0.69 1.12
C SER A 26 3.58 -0.57 0.91
N PRO A 27 4.16 -1.78 1.01
CA PRO A 27 3.38 -3.01 0.90
C PRO A 27 2.16 -3.00 1.83
N THR A 28 2.30 -2.43 3.02
CA THR A 28 1.20 -2.21 3.96
C THR A 28 0.12 -1.30 3.38
N ALA A 29 0.47 -0.12 2.84
CA ALA A 29 -0.51 0.79 2.24
C ALA A 29 -1.27 0.15 1.06
N ASN A 30 -0.57 -0.63 0.23
CA ASN A 30 -1.20 -1.37 -0.87
C ASN A 30 -2.13 -2.48 -0.35
N ALA A 31 -1.74 -3.19 0.71
CA ALA A 31 -2.57 -4.21 1.32
C ALA A 31 -3.82 -3.63 1.97
N VAL A 32 -3.71 -2.48 2.65
CA VAL A 32 -4.85 -1.75 3.24
C VAL A 32 -5.83 -1.30 2.17
N LYS A 33 -5.32 -0.72 1.07
CA LYS A 33 -6.16 -0.35 -0.07
C LYS A 33 -6.91 -1.56 -0.63
N LEU A 34 -6.20 -2.69 -0.81
CA LEU A 34 -6.79 -3.93 -1.30
C LEU A 34 -7.83 -4.52 -0.35
N LEU A 35 -7.62 -4.38 0.97
CA LEU A 35 -8.56 -4.78 2.01
C LEU A 35 -9.86 -3.97 1.89
N HIS A 36 -9.78 -2.64 1.83
CA HIS A 36 -10.96 -1.80 1.61
C HIS A 36 -11.63 -2.08 0.25
N ASP A 37 -10.88 -2.15 -0.84
CA ASP A 37 -11.47 -2.31 -2.18
C ASP A 37 -12.19 -3.67 -2.37
N LYS A 38 -11.80 -4.71 -1.62
CA LYS A 38 -12.26 -6.09 -1.85
C LYS A 38 -13.03 -6.72 -0.71
N LEU A 39 -12.89 -6.22 0.52
CA LEU A 39 -13.38 -6.88 1.74
C LEU A 39 -14.17 -5.96 2.67
N ASP A 40 -14.44 -4.72 2.27
CA ASP A 40 -15.27 -3.76 3.05
C ASP A 40 -16.70 -4.27 3.31
N GLY A 41 -17.25 -5.09 2.42
CA GLY A 41 -18.55 -5.74 2.61
C GLY A 41 -18.52 -7.06 3.41
N VAL A 42 -17.34 -7.56 3.75
CA VAL A 42 -17.14 -8.85 4.44
C VAL A 42 -16.81 -8.64 5.91
N LEU A 43 -16.05 -7.59 6.22
CA LEU A 43 -15.57 -7.30 7.57
C LEU A 43 -16.45 -6.25 8.23
N SER A 44 -16.81 -6.49 9.51
CA SER A 44 -17.35 -5.42 10.35
C SER A 44 -16.28 -4.34 10.62
N VAL A 45 -16.68 -3.18 11.14
CA VAL A 45 -15.73 -2.10 11.48
C VAL A 45 -14.68 -2.59 12.49
N ASP A 46 -15.09 -3.37 13.48
CA ASP A 46 -14.18 -3.92 14.49
C ASP A 46 -13.23 -4.96 13.87
N ASP A 47 -13.73 -5.79 12.95
CA ASP A 47 -12.90 -6.76 12.22
C ASP A 47 -11.91 -6.08 11.26
N MET A 48 -12.31 -4.94 10.69
CA MET A 48 -11.44 -4.14 9.84
C MET A 48 -10.22 -3.65 10.64
N MET A 49 -10.42 -3.16 11.87
CA MET A 49 -9.32 -2.72 12.72
C MET A 49 -8.32 -3.84 13.01
N LEU A 50 -8.81 -5.04 13.34
CA LEU A 50 -7.97 -6.23 13.56
C LEU A 50 -7.27 -6.69 12.26
N ALA A 51 -7.96 -6.58 11.13
CA ALA A 51 -7.38 -6.90 9.82
C ALA A 51 -6.24 -5.92 9.45
N LEU A 52 -6.37 -4.64 9.78
CA LEU A 52 -5.31 -3.64 9.60
C LEU A 52 -4.09 -3.97 10.48
N GLU A 53 -4.31 -4.34 11.75
CA GLU A 53 -3.25 -4.79 12.66
C GLU A 53 -2.53 -6.03 12.12
N ALA A 54 -3.27 -7.00 11.58
CA ALA A 54 -2.69 -8.18 10.94
C ALA A 54 -1.79 -7.84 9.74
N LEU A 55 -2.09 -6.75 9.03
CA LEU A 55 -1.37 -6.28 7.83
C LEU A 55 -0.26 -5.26 8.13
N GLU A 56 -0.11 -4.80 9.38
CA GLU A 56 0.98 -3.89 9.76
C GLU A 56 2.37 -4.50 9.48
N ASN A 57 2.47 -5.82 9.58
CA ASN A 57 3.66 -6.55 9.18
C ASN A 57 3.84 -6.57 7.64
N ALA A 58 4.91 -5.94 7.15
CA ALA A 58 5.20 -5.81 5.72
C ALA A 58 5.28 -7.15 4.96
N THR A 59 5.78 -8.21 5.60
CA THR A 59 5.83 -9.55 5.00
C THR A 59 4.42 -10.11 4.82
N ARG A 60 3.57 -10.00 5.86
CA ARG A 60 2.16 -10.43 5.77
C ARG A 60 1.40 -9.63 4.73
N ALA A 61 1.59 -8.31 4.67
CA ALA A 61 1.00 -7.45 3.65
C ALA A 61 1.39 -7.87 2.23
N THR A 62 2.68 -8.15 1.99
CA THR A 62 3.17 -8.62 0.68
C THR A 62 2.53 -9.94 0.29
N VAL A 63 2.48 -10.90 1.21
CA VAL A 63 1.84 -12.19 0.96
C VAL A 63 0.35 -11.99 0.66
N PHE A 64 -0.36 -11.19 1.46
CA PHE A 64 -1.79 -10.89 1.29
C PHE A 64 -2.11 -10.30 -0.10
N ILE A 65 -1.29 -9.38 -0.60
CA ILE A 65 -1.43 -8.80 -1.94
C ILE A 65 -1.30 -9.87 -3.02
N SER A 66 -0.34 -10.80 -2.84
CA SER A 66 -0.08 -11.87 -3.81
C SER A 66 -1.11 -13.00 -3.82
N MET A 67 -1.98 -13.10 -2.81
CA MET A 67 -3.01 -14.13 -2.73
C MET A 67 -4.11 -13.95 -3.78
N ASN A 68 -4.67 -15.07 -4.25
CA ASN A 68 -5.94 -15.04 -4.98
C ASN A 68 -7.10 -14.60 -4.05
N ALA A 69 -8.22 -14.19 -4.64
CA ALA A 69 -9.32 -13.59 -3.89
C ALA A 69 -9.90 -14.51 -2.79
N ALA A 70 -10.20 -15.77 -3.12
CA ALA A 70 -10.81 -16.72 -2.17
C ALA A 70 -9.88 -17.05 -0.99
N LEU A 71 -8.59 -17.22 -1.25
CA LEU A 71 -7.59 -17.47 -0.21
C LEU A 71 -7.41 -16.24 0.67
N ARG A 72 -7.41 -15.06 0.08
CA ARG A 72 -7.23 -13.78 0.78
C ARG A 72 -8.30 -13.54 1.83
N GLU A 73 -9.56 -13.73 1.47
CA GLU A 73 -10.71 -13.59 2.37
C GLU A 73 -10.62 -14.59 3.53
N THR A 74 -10.40 -15.86 3.21
CA THR A 74 -10.25 -16.91 4.23
C THR A 74 -9.09 -16.62 5.17
N TRP A 75 -7.97 -16.14 4.62
CA TRP A 75 -6.77 -15.83 5.39
C TRP A 75 -6.98 -14.66 6.35
N ILE A 76 -7.61 -13.57 5.89
CA ILE A 76 -7.82 -12.40 6.75
C ILE A 76 -8.79 -12.71 7.88
N LEU A 77 -9.87 -13.45 7.60
CA LEU A 77 -10.83 -13.88 8.63
C LEU A 77 -10.16 -14.75 9.69
N ARG A 78 -9.19 -15.58 9.31
CA ARG A 78 -8.38 -16.35 10.26
C ARG A 78 -7.48 -15.45 11.11
N GLN A 79 -6.85 -14.43 10.53
CA GLN A 79 -6.02 -13.49 11.30
C GLN A 79 -6.86 -12.69 12.29
N VAL A 80 -8.00 -12.18 11.86
CA VAL A 80 -8.94 -11.44 12.71
C VAL A 80 -9.42 -12.32 13.87
N ASN A 81 -9.85 -13.55 13.60
CA ASN A 81 -10.24 -14.49 14.65
C ASN A 81 -9.11 -14.84 15.60
N LYS A 82 -7.87 -14.92 15.11
CA LYS A 82 -6.71 -15.17 15.96
C LYS A 82 -6.49 -14.00 16.92
N LEU A 83 -6.41 -12.77 16.40
CA LEU A 83 -6.19 -11.55 17.20
C LEU A 83 -7.31 -11.29 18.20
N ARG A 84 -8.56 -11.62 17.83
CA ARG A 84 -9.71 -11.47 18.73
C ARG A 84 -9.66 -12.40 19.94
N ASN A 85 -8.99 -13.55 19.82
CA ASN A 85 -8.92 -14.58 20.86
C ASN A 85 -7.54 -14.63 21.56
N GLU A 86 -6.63 -13.72 21.22
CA GLU A 86 -5.38 -13.48 21.96
C GLU A 86 -5.63 -12.57 23.15
#